data_AF-A0A5T1TDS9-F1
#
_entry.id   AF-A0A5T1TDS9-F1
#
_cell.length_a   1.000
_cell.length_b   1.000
_cell.length_c   1.000
_cell.angle_alpha   90.00
_cell.angle_beta   90.00
_cell.angle_gamma   90.00
#
_symmetry.space_group_name_H-M   'P 1'
#
loop_
_entity.id
_entity.type
_entity.pdbx_description
1 polymer ?
#
loop_
_entity_poly.entity_id
_entity_poly.type
_entity_poly.pdbx_seq_one_letter_code
_entity_poly.pdbx_strand_id
1 'polypeptide(L)'
;MVCDENLSKFLANKNLNTLYMDFLGQKILILNSYSSKTKKANFSVFGFEDDTIFKLENAQFKPFSLNDFLSTIRAILEDCKNENAYFERILERKENILLKGNLIKNFFKKSFILKQKINKNLKNLSLLDEALNLSAGTSPHKKALKPIIFAVGVTLKNNKEIITRLNEIHLLMSAIKNEKMNQSLYFLSILSAIFLPLNLIVGFFGMNTNDLFLSNVKHATWYVFALICFILLSGLIVYRKKRKKELEFEDKILNK
;
A
#
# COMPACT_ATOMS: atom_id res chain seq x y z
N MET A 1 -13.65 43.73 5.74
CA MET A 1 -14.09 42.59 4.90
C MET A 1 -15.58 42.26 5.03
N VAL A 2 -16.38 42.43 3.97
CA VAL A 2 -17.80 42.01 3.89
C VAL A 2 -17.87 40.68 3.13
N CYS A 3 -18.65 39.73 3.64
CA CYS A 3 -18.84 38.42 2.99
C CYS A 3 -19.78 38.59 1.80
N ASP A 4 -19.25 38.61 0.58
CA ASP A 4 -20.03 38.76 -0.66
C ASP A 4 -20.94 37.53 -0.89
N GLU A 5 -22.09 37.74 -1.55
CA GLU A 5 -23.10 36.70 -1.83
C GLU A 5 -22.54 35.59 -2.74
N ASN A 6 -21.55 35.92 -3.57
CA ASN A 6 -20.83 34.95 -4.40
C ASN A 6 -19.87 34.08 -3.57
N LEU A 7 -19.23 34.66 -2.55
CA LEU A 7 -18.36 33.94 -1.62
C LEU A 7 -19.20 33.01 -0.74
N SER A 8 -20.38 33.45 -0.28
CA SER A 8 -21.29 32.59 0.50
C SER A 8 -21.82 31.40 -0.31
N LYS A 9 -22.17 31.60 -1.59
CA LYS A 9 -22.53 30.51 -2.53
C LYS A 9 -21.37 29.54 -2.78
N PHE A 10 -20.14 30.04 -2.90
CA PHE A 10 -18.95 29.19 -3.03
C PHE A 10 -18.66 28.39 -1.75
N LEU A 11 -18.79 29.02 -0.58
CA LEU A 11 -18.59 28.39 0.73
C LEU A 11 -19.70 27.41 1.11
N ALA A 12 -20.89 27.50 0.50
CA ALA A 12 -21.98 26.54 0.67
C ALA A 12 -21.67 25.15 0.08
N ASN A 13 -20.60 25.02 -0.70
CA ASN A 13 -20.21 23.75 -1.30
C ASN A 13 -19.61 22.81 -0.24
N LYS A 14 -20.21 21.62 -0.03
CA LYS A 14 -19.87 20.72 1.08
C LYS A 14 -18.45 20.11 1.02
N ASN A 15 -17.75 20.24 -0.10
CA ASN A 15 -16.46 19.58 -0.37
C ASN A 15 -15.33 20.58 -0.64
N LEU A 16 -15.19 21.60 0.20
CA LEU A 16 -14.10 22.56 0.04
C LEU A 16 -12.76 21.94 0.42
N ASN A 17 -11.76 22.11 -0.44
CA ASN A 17 -10.39 21.71 -0.15
C ASN A 17 -9.64 22.87 0.47
N THR A 18 -8.53 22.58 1.17
CA THR A 18 -7.62 23.64 1.60
C THR A 18 -7.11 24.39 0.37
N LEU A 19 -7.25 25.72 0.36
CA LEU A 19 -6.96 26.56 -0.80
C LEU A 19 -6.63 27.98 -0.35
N TYR A 20 -5.69 28.62 -1.04
CA TYR A 20 -5.48 30.07 -0.98
C TYR A 20 -5.87 30.70 -2.32
N MET A 21 -6.68 31.75 -2.30
CA MET A 21 -7.15 32.44 -3.50
C MET A 21 -7.30 33.94 -3.29
N ASP A 22 -7.16 34.70 -4.37
CA ASP A 22 -7.56 36.11 -4.43
C ASP A 22 -8.96 36.18 -5.06
N PHE A 23 -9.94 36.69 -4.31
CA PHE A 23 -11.32 36.83 -4.75
C PHE A 23 -11.71 38.30 -4.71
N LEU A 24 -11.87 38.93 -5.87
CA LEU A 24 -12.27 40.34 -5.97
C LEU A 24 -11.34 41.31 -5.19
N GLY A 25 -10.04 41.01 -5.12
CA GLY A 25 -9.04 41.81 -4.38
C GLY A 25 -8.92 41.44 -2.89
N GLN A 26 -9.74 40.49 -2.42
CA GLN A 26 -9.67 39.93 -1.07
C GLN A 26 -8.88 38.62 -1.06
N LYS A 27 -7.80 38.59 -0.28
CA LYS A 27 -6.98 37.39 -0.06
C LYS A 27 -7.67 36.45 0.93
N ILE A 28 -8.05 35.26 0.49
CA ILE A 28 -8.82 34.28 1.27
C ILE A 28 -8.05 32.96 1.36
N LEU A 29 -7.92 32.45 2.59
CA LEU A 29 -7.41 31.12 2.90
C LEU A 29 -8.53 30.26 3.47
N ILE A 30 -8.86 29.18 2.78
CA ILE A 30 -9.76 28.14 3.27
C ILE A 30 -8.88 27.02 3.81
N LEU A 31 -9.00 26.72 5.10
CA LEU A 31 -8.37 25.57 5.73
C LEU A 31 -9.44 24.51 5.98
N ASN A 32 -9.28 23.36 5.33
CA ASN A 32 -10.05 22.16 5.64
C ASN A 32 -9.30 21.38 6.73
N SER A 33 -9.91 21.28 7.90
CA SER A 33 -9.42 20.47 9.02
C SER A 33 -10.26 19.21 9.14
N TYR A 34 -9.61 18.05 9.11
CA TYR A 34 -10.27 16.78 9.40
C TYR A 34 -9.78 16.28 10.74
N SER A 35 -10.64 16.31 11.76
CA SER A 35 -10.26 15.77 13.06
C SER A 35 -10.51 14.27 13.10
N SER A 36 -9.43 13.51 13.27
CA SER A 36 -9.48 12.05 13.40
C SER A 36 -10.30 11.60 14.62
N LYS A 37 -10.38 12.43 15.67
CA LYS A 37 -11.14 12.16 16.91
C LYS A 37 -12.66 12.29 16.72
N THR A 38 -13.12 13.34 16.04
CA THR A 38 -14.56 13.61 15.86
C THR A 38 -15.12 13.07 14.55
N LYS A 39 -14.25 12.60 13.62
CA LYS A 39 -14.57 12.18 12.26
C LYS A 39 -15.36 13.21 11.44
N LYS A 40 -15.34 14.48 11.85
CA LYS A 40 -15.99 15.60 11.17
C LYS A 40 -14.97 16.45 10.44
N ALA A 41 -15.32 16.87 9.23
CA ALA A 41 -14.60 17.92 8.51
C ALA A 41 -15.12 19.27 9.00
N ASN A 42 -14.20 20.11 9.47
CA ASN A 42 -14.46 21.48 9.86
C ASN A 42 -13.70 22.39 8.90
N PHE A 43 -14.40 23.39 8.36
CA PHE A 43 -13.81 24.39 7.50
C PHE A 43 -13.60 25.67 8.30
N SER A 44 -12.41 26.24 8.16
CA SER A 44 -12.09 27.56 8.71
C SER A 44 -11.64 28.46 7.56
N VAL A 45 -12.32 29.60 7.41
CA VAL A 45 -12.07 30.56 6.34
C VAL A 45 -11.43 31.79 6.97
N PHE A 46 -10.28 32.18 6.44
CA PHE A 46 -9.52 33.33 6.86
C PHE A 46 -9.40 34.33 5.71
N GLY A 47 -9.50 35.61 6.02
CA GLY A 47 -9.28 36.70 5.10
C GLY A 47 -8.11 37.57 5.55
N PHE A 48 -7.41 38.21 4.61
CA PHE A 48 -6.28 39.09 4.90
C PHE A 48 -6.50 40.47 4.24
N GLU A 49 -6.61 41.53 5.06
CA GLU A 49 -6.64 42.94 4.63
C GLU A 49 -5.61 43.73 5.47
N ASP A 50 -4.72 44.50 4.82
CA ASP A 50 -3.83 45.51 5.42
C ASP A 50 -3.18 45.13 6.76
N ASP A 51 -2.62 43.90 6.84
CA ASP A 51 -1.90 43.31 7.99
C ASP A 51 -2.78 42.63 9.06
N THR A 52 -4.10 42.79 8.98
CA THR A 52 -5.07 42.14 9.87
C THR A 52 -5.61 40.84 9.30
N ILE A 53 -5.66 39.80 10.14
CA ILE A 53 -6.26 38.51 9.80
C ILE A 53 -7.71 38.54 10.28
N PHE A 54 -8.63 38.18 9.41
CA PHE A 54 -10.03 38.00 9.74
C PHE A 54 -10.40 36.53 9.67
N LYS A 55 -11.27 36.07 10.56
CA LYS A 55 -11.86 34.73 10.51
C LYS A 55 -13.37 34.86 10.28
N LEU A 56 -13.91 34.06 9.38
CA LEU A 56 -15.35 34.01 9.14
C LEU A 56 -16.04 33.26 10.28
N GLU A 57 -16.87 33.96 11.04
CA GLU A 57 -17.74 33.40 12.08
C GLU A 57 -19.17 33.92 11.88
N ASN A 58 -20.16 33.02 11.79
CA ASN A 58 -21.57 33.36 11.60
C ASN A 58 -21.81 34.38 10.44
N ALA A 59 -21.18 34.13 9.29
CA ALA A 59 -21.24 34.98 8.08
C ALA A 59 -20.63 36.39 8.21
N GLN A 60 -19.89 36.68 9.29
CA GLN A 60 -19.15 37.93 9.47
C GLN A 60 -17.67 37.66 9.71
N PHE A 61 -16.81 38.49 9.11
CA PHE A 61 -15.37 38.45 9.32
C PHE A 61 -15.01 39.19 10.61
N LYS A 62 -14.53 38.47 11.61
CA LYS A 62 -14.03 39.04 12.87
C LYS A 62 -12.51 39.07 12.89
N PRO A 63 -11.88 40.12 13.45
CA PRO A 63 -10.43 40.15 13.64
C PRO A 63 -9.97 38.92 14.42
N PHE A 64 -8.90 38.30 13.97
CA PHE A 64 -8.34 37.06 14.51
C PHE A 64 -6.85 37.22 14.79
N SER A 65 -6.39 36.76 15.94
CA SER A 65 -4.99 36.89 16.34
C SER A 65 -4.07 36.05 15.47
N LEU A 66 -2.89 36.58 15.13
CA LEU A 66 -1.83 35.82 14.46
C LEU A 66 -1.47 34.53 15.23
N ASN A 67 -1.41 34.60 16.56
CA ASN A 67 -1.06 33.44 17.38
C ASN A 67 -2.14 32.35 17.31
N ASP A 68 -3.41 32.73 17.29
CA ASP A 68 -4.53 31.80 17.18
C ASP A 68 -4.64 31.22 15.77
N PHE A 69 -4.26 31.99 14.75
CA PHE A 69 -4.16 31.51 13.38
C PHE A 69 -3.07 30.44 13.25
N LEU A 70 -1.87 30.72 13.76
CA LEU A 70 -0.76 29.78 13.75
C LEU A 70 -1.07 28.53 14.59
N SER A 71 -1.78 28.66 15.72
CA SER A 71 -2.19 27.53 16.54
C SER A 71 -3.20 26.63 15.81
N THR A 72 -4.11 27.22 15.03
CA THR A 72 -5.07 26.48 14.19
C THR A 72 -4.33 25.64 13.14
N ILE A 73 -3.36 26.21 12.42
CA ILE A 73 -2.58 25.47 11.42
C ILE A 73 -1.75 24.36 12.10
N ARG A 74 -1.14 24.67 13.26
CA ARG A 74 -0.38 23.67 14.03
C ARG A 74 -1.26 22.50 14.48
N ALA A 75 -2.50 22.75 14.88
CA ALA A 75 -3.45 21.69 15.25
C ALA A 75 -3.76 20.77 14.06
N ILE A 76 -3.98 21.34 12.87
CA ILE A 76 -4.20 20.56 11.63
C ILE A 76 -2.97 19.70 11.31
N LEU A 77 -1.77 20.31 11.39
CA LEU A 77 -0.52 19.59 11.14
C LEU A 77 -0.31 18.44 12.14
N GLU A 78 -0.65 18.66 13.40
CA GLU A 78 -0.53 17.64 14.45
C GLU A 78 -1.48 16.46 14.21
N ASP A 79 -2.70 16.70 13.77
CA ASP A 79 -3.63 15.64 13.35
C ASP A 79 -3.05 14.82 12.18
N CYS A 80 -2.47 15.49 11.16
CA CYS A 80 -1.79 14.81 10.04
C CYS A 80 -0.59 13.97 10.49
N LYS A 81 0.20 14.46 11.46
CA LYS A 81 1.33 13.72 12.05
C LYS A 81 0.86 12.49 12.83
N ASN A 82 -0.22 12.62 13.59
CA ASN A 82 -0.82 11.51 14.31
C ASN A 82 -1.32 10.40 13.37
N GLU A 83 -1.91 10.77 12.24
CA GLU A 83 -2.28 9.79 11.19
C GLU A 83 -1.05 9.10 10.60
N ASN A 84 0.02 9.84 10.29
CA ASN A 84 1.27 9.26 9.80
C ASN A 84 1.86 8.25 10.81
N ALA A 85 1.93 8.62 12.10
CA ALA A 85 2.40 7.72 13.16
C ALA A 85 1.52 6.48 13.33
N TYR A 86 0.21 6.59 13.06
CA TYR A 86 -0.68 5.43 13.01
C TYR A 86 -0.39 4.52 11.81
N PHE A 87 -0.15 5.08 10.62
CA PHE A 87 0.20 4.31 9.44
C PHE A 87 1.54 3.58 9.61
N GLU A 88 2.56 4.24 10.15
CA GLU A 88 3.86 3.64 10.47
C GLU A 88 3.72 2.41 11.37
N ARG A 89 2.97 2.51 12.48
CA ARG A 89 2.72 1.38 13.38
C ARG A 89 2.04 0.20 12.69
N ILE A 90 1.16 0.46 11.73
CA ILE A 90 0.54 -0.61 10.92
C ILE A 90 1.57 -1.26 10.00
N LEU A 91 2.42 -0.47 9.34
CA LEU A 91 3.45 -0.98 8.44
C LEU A 91 4.44 -1.85 9.18
N GLU A 92 4.97 -1.35 10.30
CA GLU A 92 5.91 -2.08 11.16
C GLU A 92 5.34 -3.41 11.65
N ARG A 93 4.06 -3.44 12.07
CA ARG A 93 3.37 -4.69 12.41
C ARG A 93 3.32 -5.66 11.22
N LYS A 94 3.03 -5.18 10.02
CA LYS A 94 2.96 -6.04 8.82
C LYS A 94 4.33 -6.61 8.46
N GLU A 95 5.38 -5.78 8.50
CA GLU A 95 6.76 -6.21 8.27
C GLU A 95 7.19 -7.28 9.27
N ASN A 96 6.95 -7.05 10.56
CA ASN A 96 7.28 -8.02 11.60
C ASN A 96 6.56 -9.37 11.43
N ILE A 97 5.33 -9.36 10.91
CA ILE A 97 4.60 -10.59 10.58
C ILE A 97 5.25 -11.29 9.37
N LEU A 98 5.63 -10.53 8.34
CA LEU A 98 6.26 -11.07 7.13
C LEU A 98 7.67 -11.61 7.39
N LEU A 99 8.48 -10.92 8.22
CA LEU A 99 9.81 -11.37 8.64
C LEU A 99 9.76 -12.71 9.39
N LYS A 100 8.68 -12.97 10.14
CA LYS A 100 8.44 -14.26 10.79
C LYS A 100 7.94 -15.35 9.83
N GLY A 101 7.87 -15.09 8.53
CA GLY A 101 7.38 -16.02 7.51
C GLY A 101 5.86 -16.20 7.48
N ASN A 102 5.11 -15.42 8.28
CA ASN A 102 3.67 -15.56 8.39
C ASN A 102 2.96 -14.80 7.26
N LEU A 103 1.99 -15.46 6.62
CA LEU A 103 1.18 -14.83 5.58
C LEU A 103 0.00 -14.06 6.16
N ILE A 104 -0.17 -12.82 5.72
CA ILE A 104 -1.29 -11.97 6.13
C ILE A 104 -2.52 -12.24 5.25
N LYS A 105 -3.62 -12.69 5.86
CA LYS A 105 -4.90 -12.88 5.14
C LYS A 105 -5.42 -11.55 4.61
N ASN A 106 -5.87 -11.56 3.35
CA ASN A 106 -6.37 -10.40 2.62
C ASN A 106 -5.36 -9.23 2.56
N PHE A 107 -4.06 -9.54 2.55
CA PHE A 107 -2.99 -8.54 2.54
C PHE A 107 -3.21 -7.45 1.48
N PHE A 108 -3.45 -7.85 0.21
CA PHE A 108 -3.60 -6.90 -0.90
C PHE A 108 -4.79 -5.95 -0.70
N LYS A 109 -5.96 -6.46 -0.32
CA LYS A 109 -7.14 -5.63 -0.02
C LYS A 109 -6.86 -4.67 1.14
N LYS A 110 -6.25 -5.15 2.23
CA LYS A 110 -5.89 -4.31 3.38
C LYS A 110 -4.79 -3.29 3.05
N SER A 111 -3.86 -3.64 2.18
CA SER A 111 -2.80 -2.78 1.67
C SER A 111 -3.37 -1.64 0.82
N PHE A 112 -4.30 -1.97 -0.09
CA PHE A 112 -5.00 -1.00 -0.92
C PHE A 112 -5.79 0.02 -0.09
N ILE A 113 -6.56 -0.45 0.90
CA ILE A 113 -7.32 0.43 1.81
C ILE A 113 -6.37 1.37 2.58
N LEU A 114 -5.23 0.85 3.04
CA LEU A 114 -4.23 1.66 3.74
C LEU A 114 -3.61 2.71 2.80
N LYS A 115 -3.24 2.32 1.58
CA LYS A 115 -2.74 3.23 0.54
C LYS A 115 -3.72 4.37 0.25
N GLN A 116 -5.01 4.07 0.15
CA GLN A 116 -6.04 5.08 -0.07
C GLN A 116 -6.10 6.10 1.08
N LYS A 117 -5.98 5.64 2.34
CA LYS A 117 -5.95 6.53 3.51
C LYS A 117 -4.70 7.40 3.54
N ILE A 118 -3.52 6.82 3.27
CA ILE A 118 -2.27 7.58 3.22
C ILE A 118 -2.32 8.63 2.11
N ASN A 119 -2.77 8.27 0.91
CA ASN A 119 -2.93 9.20 -0.21
C ASN A 119 -3.91 10.34 0.09
N LYS A 120 -4.97 10.09 0.87
CA LYS A 120 -5.87 11.15 1.32
C LYS A 120 -5.15 12.14 2.22
N ASN A 121 -4.36 11.66 3.18
CA ASN A 121 -3.54 12.52 4.04
C ASN A 121 -2.47 13.27 3.24
N LEU A 122 -1.82 12.61 2.27
CA LEU A 122 -0.86 13.24 1.34
C LEU A 122 -1.49 14.40 0.58
N LYS A 123 -2.68 14.20 0.01
CA LYS A 123 -3.40 15.23 -0.73
C LYS A 123 -3.69 16.43 0.17
N ASN A 124 -4.17 16.20 1.40
CA ASN A 124 -4.45 17.26 2.36
C ASN A 124 -3.19 18.05 2.73
N LEU A 125 -2.08 17.36 2.99
CA LEU A 125 -0.78 18.00 3.29
C LEU A 125 -0.24 18.79 2.09
N SER A 126 -0.38 18.28 0.87
CA SER A 126 0.04 18.98 -0.35
C SER A 126 -0.74 20.28 -0.57
N LEU A 127 -2.05 20.24 -0.36
CA LEU A 127 -2.90 21.42 -0.47
C LEU A 127 -2.61 22.45 0.64
N LEU A 128 -2.31 21.97 1.86
CA LEU A 128 -1.89 22.83 2.95
C LEU A 128 -0.54 23.49 2.64
N ASP A 129 0.43 22.73 2.13
CA ASP A 129 1.75 23.24 1.75
C ASP A 129 1.63 24.34 0.68
N GLU A 130 0.86 24.08 -0.38
CA GLU A 130 0.62 25.04 -1.46
C GLU A 130 -0.07 26.31 -0.93
N ALA A 131 -1.16 26.16 -0.18
CA ALA A 131 -1.92 27.29 0.36
C ALA A 131 -1.06 28.15 1.31
N LEU A 132 -0.23 27.53 2.15
CA LEU A 132 0.66 28.25 3.07
C LEU A 132 1.78 28.97 2.31
N ASN A 133 2.39 28.34 1.29
CA ASN A 133 3.41 28.98 0.46
C ASN A 133 2.86 30.20 -0.27
N LEU A 134 1.65 30.11 -0.83
CA LEU A 134 0.98 31.25 -1.49
C LEU A 134 0.63 32.37 -0.48
N SER A 135 0.14 32.00 0.71
CA SER A 135 -0.15 32.97 1.77
C SER A 135 1.11 33.68 2.28
N ALA A 136 2.25 32.99 2.38
CA ALA A 136 3.52 33.56 2.80
C ALA A 136 4.17 34.44 1.72
N GLY A 137 3.84 34.24 0.44
CA GLY A 137 4.27 35.09 -0.66
C GLY A 137 3.55 36.43 -0.70
N THR A 138 2.33 36.50 -0.16
CA THR A 138 1.41 37.63 -0.32
C THR A 138 1.08 38.36 0.99
N SER A 139 1.45 37.80 2.15
CA SER A 139 1.21 38.39 3.46
C SER A 139 2.47 38.98 4.11
N PRO A 140 2.34 40.05 4.91
CA PRO A 140 3.42 40.59 5.76
C PRO A 140 3.92 39.59 6.82
N HIS A 141 3.13 38.55 7.13
CA HIS A 141 3.42 37.53 8.16
C HIS A 141 4.37 36.39 7.73
N LYS A 142 5.08 36.55 6.60
CA LYS A 142 5.98 35.55 6.01
C LYS A 142 6.96 34.92 7.00
N LYS A 143 7.55 35.70 7.91
CA LYS A 143 8.53 35.21 8.89
C LYS A 143 7.91 34.22 9.89
N ALA A 144 6.68 34.46 10.31
CA ALA A 144 5.98 33.61 11.28
C ALA A 144 5.48 32.29 10.64
N LEU A 145 5.19 32.30 9.34
CA LEU A 145 4.74 31.13 8.58
C LEU A 145 5.87 30.18 8.18
N LYS A 146 7.10 30.68 7.98
CA LYS A 146 8.26 29.86 7.54
C LYS A 146 8.49 28.58 8.35
N PRO A 147 8.49 28.60 9.71
CA PRO A 147 8.68 27.38 10.50
C PRO A 147 7.56 26.35 10.29
N ILE A 148 6.33 26.81 10.10
CA ILE A 148 5.17 25.94 9.85
C ILE A 148 5.27 25.32 8.47
N ILE A 149 5.58 26.11 7.44
CA ILE A 149 5.81 25.62 6.07
C ILE A 149 6.90 24.54 6.06
N PHE A 150 8.03 24.79 6.75
CA PHE A 150 9.08 23.80 6.88
C PHE A 150 8.58 22.50 7.54
N ALA A 151 7.82 22.61 8.64
CA ALA A 151 7.26 21.45 9.33
C ALA A 151 6.23 20.68 8.49
N VAL A 152 5.43 21.37 7.67
CA VAL A 152 4.53 20.76 6.69
C VAL A 152 5.34 20.00 5.62
N GLY A 153 6.38 20.62 5.06
CA GLY A 153 7.26 19.99 4.07
C GLY A 153 7.94 18.71 4.58
N VAL A 154 8.44 18.72 5.83
CA VAL A 154 8.97 17.52 6.49
C VAL A 154 7.90 16.45 6.64
N THR A 155 6.70 16.82 7.09
CA THR A 155 5.59 15.87 7.28
C THR A 155 5.11 15.27 5.96
N LEU A 156 5.14 16.06 4.87
CA LEU A 156 4.82 15.64 3.51
C LEU A 156 5.86 14.64 2.99
N LYS A 157 7.16 14.90 3.22
CA LYS A 157 8.24 13.95 2.90
C LYS A 157 8.04 12.62 3.63
N ASN A 158 7.77 12.65 4.93
CA ASN A 158 7.52 11.44 5.72
C ASN A 158 6.30 10.66 5.19
N ASN A 159 5.22 11.34 4.79
CA ASN A 159 4.06 10.68 4.22
C ASN A 159 4.39 9.97 2.89
N LYS A 160 5.19 10.60 2.02
CA LYS A 160 5.70 9.98 0.78
C LYS A 160 6.54 8.73 1.08
N GLU A 161 7.39 8.79 2.10
CA GLU A 161 8.21 7.65 2.55
C GLU A 161 7.35 6.47 3.02
N ILE A 162 6.29 6.73 3.81
CA ILE A 162 5.30 5.73 4.23
C ILE A 162 4.66 5.03 3.01
N ILE A 163 4.35 5.76 1.94
CA ILE A 163 3.80 5.19 0.70
C ILE A 163 4.83 4.29 0.02
N THR A 164 6.08 4.74 -0.09
CA THR A 164 7.17 3.96 -0.69
C THR A 164 7.36 2.65 0.08
N ARG A 165 7.48 2.71 1.41
CA ARG A 165 7.60 1.55 2.29
C ARG A 165 6.42 0.59 2.16
N LEU A 166 5.19 1.10 2.04
CA LEU A 166 4.01 0.26 1.76
C LEU A 166 4.10 -0.48 0.41
N ASN A 167 4.62 0.19 -0.63
CA ASN A 167 4.80 -0.42 -1.95
C ASN A 167 5.88 -1.51 -1.90
N GLU A 168 6.97 -1.31 -1.17
CA GLU A 168 8.03 -2.30 -0.98
C GLU A 168 7.49 -3.56 -0.30
N ILE A 169 6.75 -3.42 0.81
CA ILE A 169 6.09 -4.55 1.49
C ILE A 169 5.13 -5.26 0.53
N HIS A 170 4.43 -4.52 -0.32
CA HIS A 170 3.54 -5.12 -1.32
C HIS A 170 4.31 -5.96 -2.34
N LEU A 171 5.44 -5.45 -2.85
CA LEU A 171 6.31 -6.18 -3.77
C LEU A 171 6.87 -7.45 -3.12
N LEU A 172 7.38 -7.35 -1.88
CA LEU A 172 7.86 -8.50 -1.11
C LEU A 172 6.79 -9.58 -0.93
N MET A 173 5.57 -9.19 -0.57
CA MET A 173 4.46 -10.14 -0.43
C MET A 173 4.09 -10.81 -1.77
N SER A 174 4.14 -10.07 -2.87
CA SER A 174 3.94 -10.65 -4.21
C SER A 174 5.03 -11.63 -4.57
N ALA A 175 6.30 -11.32 -4.29
CA ALA A 175 7.42 -12.22 -4.51
C ALA A 175 7.28 -13.53 -3.72
N ILE A 176 6.99 -13.44 -2.42
CA ILE A 176 6.75 -14.62 -1.56
C ILE A 176 5.58 -15.48 -2.09
N LYS A 177 4.50 -14.85 -2.56
CA LYS A 177 3.38 -15.60 -3.15
C LYS A 177 3.75 -16.28 -4.46
N ASN A 178 4.50 -15.59 -5.33
CA ASN A 178 4.95 -16.15 -6.60
C ASN A 178 5.90 -17.33 -6.36
N GLU A 179 6.80 -17.24 -5.38
CA GLU A 179 7.68 -18.34 -5.00
C GLU A 179 6.88 -19.56 -4.54
N LYS A 180 5.90 -19.37 -3.64
CA LYS A 180 5.02 -20.46 -3.20
C LYS A 180 4.21 -21.07 -4.35
N MET A 181 3.71 -20.23 -5.26
CA MET A 181 3.00 -20.69 -6.45
C MET A 181 3.92 -21.53 -7.35
N ASN A 182 5.15 -21.07 -7.58
CA ASN A 182 6.14 -21.81 -8.37
C ASN A 182 6.49 -23.15 -7.72
N GLN A 183 6.66 -23.20 -6.39
CA GLN A 183 6.87 -24.46 -5.66
C GLN A 183 5.67 -25.41 -5.81
N SER A 184 4.45 -24.91 -5.70
CA SER A 184 3.23 -25.72 -5.91
C SER A 184 3.12 -26.24 -7.34
N LEU A 185 3.40 -25.41 -8.35
CA LEU A 185 3.42 -25.81 -9.75
C LEU A 185 4.48 -26.86 -10.01
N TYR A 186 5.70 -26.67 -9.50
CA TYR A 186 6.77 -27.65 -9.61
C TYR A 186 6.39 -29.00 -9.00
N PHE A 187 5.79 -29.00 -7.81
CA PHE A 187 5.29 -30.22 -7.17
C PHE A 187 4.23 -30.92 -8.01
N LEU A 188 3.26 -30.16 -8.54
CA LEU A 188 2.23 -30.70 -9.41
C LEU A 188 2.82 -31.26 -10.72
N SER A 189 3.81 -30.60 -11.31
CA SER A 189 4.52 -31.09 -12.49
C SER A 189 5.26 -32.40 -12.24
N ILE A 190 5.89 -32.56 -11.07
CA ILE A 190 6.53 -33.83 -10.69
C ILE A 190 5.49 -34.94 -10.58
N LEU A 191 4.37 -34.69 -9.88
CA LEU A 191 3.29 -35.67 -9.77
C LEU A 191 2.77 -36.07 -11.15
N SER A 192 2.53 -35.11 -12.04
CA SER A 192 2.10 -35.37 -13.41
C SER A 192 3.14 -36.16 -14.21
N ALA A 193 4.44 -35.84 -14.10
CA ALA A 193 5.50 -36.55 -14.80
C ALA A 193 5.61 -38.03 -14.38
N ILE A 194 5.23 -38.35 -13.14
CA ILE A 194 5.18 -39.72 -12.62
C ILE A 194 3.87 -40.41 -13.02
N PHE A 195 2.73 -39.75 -12.82
CA PHE A 195 1.42 -40.37 -13.05
C PHE A 195 1.06 -40.51 -14.52
N LEU A 196 1.50 -39.61 -15.41
CA LEU A 196 1.18 -39.70 -16.83
C LEU A 196 1.67 -41.01 -17.49
N PRO A 197 2.95 -41.41 -17.37
CA PRO A 197 3.41 -42.69 -17.92
C PRO A 197 2.80 -43.89 -17.17
N LEU A 198 2.57 -43.78 -15.86
CA LEU A 198 1.97 -44.85 -15.08
C LEU A 198 0.52 -45.11 -15.52
N ASN A 199 -0.26 -44.04 -15.70
CA ASN A 199 -1.63 -44.11 -16.20
C ASN A 199 -1.68 -44.65 -17.63
N LEU A 200 -0.68 -44.35 -18.47
CA LEU A 200 -0.57 -44.95 -19.80
C LEU A 200 -0.37 -46.46 -19.73
N ILE A 201 0.51 -46.95 -18.85
CA ILE A 201 0.75 -48.39 -18.65
C ILE A 201 -0.53 -49.08 -18.16
N VAL A 202 -1.13 -48.55 -17.08
CA VAL A 202 -2.36 -49.11 -16.51
C VAL A 202 -3.51 -49.07 -17.52
N GLY A 203 -3.65 -47.96 -18.25
CA GLY A 203 -4.66 -47.79 -19.29
C GLY A 203 -4.48 -48.78 -20.44
N PHE A 204 -3.25 -48.93 -20.95
CA PHE A 204 -2.93 -49.85 -22.05
C PHE A 204 -3.23 -51.32 -21.68
N PHE A 205 -2.80 -51.77 -20.51
CA PHE A 205 -3.09 -53.14 -20.04
C PHE A 205 -4.53 -53.32 -19.51
N GLY A 206 -5.27 -52.23 -19.29
CA GLY A 206 -6.68 -52.25 -18.92
C GLY A 206 -7.65 -52.26 -20.10
N MET A 207 -7.16 -52.24 -21.34
CA MET A 207 -7.99 -52.31 -22.54
C MET A 207 -8.54 -53.72 -22.75
N ASN A 208 -9.83 -53.87 -23.06
CA ASN A 208 -10.45 -55.17 -23.35
C ASN A 208 -10.20 -55.61 -24.80
N THR A 209 -8.93 -55.72 -25.20
CA THR A 209 -8.53 -56.12 -26.56
C THR A 209 -7.86 -57.49 -26.56
N ASN A 210 -8.19 -58.33 -27.54
CA ASN A 210 -7.51 -59.61 -27.76
C ASN A 210 -6.05 -59.38 -28.18
N ASP A 211 -5.15 -60.32 -27.85
CA ASP A 211 -3.71 -60.28 -28.17
C ASP A 211 -2.92 -59.08 -27.60
N LEU A 212 -3.23 -58.66 -26.36
CA LEU A 212 -2.39 -57.71 -25.63
C LEU A 212 -0.94 -58.19 -25.50
N PHE A 213 0.00 -57.23 -25.47
CA PHE A 213 1.39 -57.50 -25.14
C PHE A 213 1.46 -58.29 -23.82
N LEU A 214 2.32 -59.32 -23.75
CA LEU A 214 2.48 -60.22 -22.58
C LEU A 214 1.27 -61.10 -22.22
N SER A 215 0.17 -61.11 -22.99
CA SER A 215 -1.03 -61.94 -22.71
C SER A 215 -0.73 -63.45 -22.60
N ASN A 216 0.21 -63.95 -23.40
CA ASN A 216 0.60 -65.37 -23.44
C ASN A 216 1.76 -65.73 -22.49
N VAL A 217 2.25 -64.78 -21.68
CA VAL A 217 3.42 -64.98 -20.81
C VAL A 217 2.99 -65.31 -19.38
N LYS A 218 3.45 -66.45 -18.85
CA LYS A 218 3.23 -66.80 -17.43
C LYS A 218 3.86 -65.73 -16.53
N HIS A 219 3.11 -65.26 -15.52
CA HIS A 219 3.50 -64.20 -14.59
C HIS A 219 3.67 -62.79 -15.19
N ALA A 220 3.07 -62.50 -16.36
CA ALA A 220 3.07 -61.17 -17.00
C ALA A 220 2.82 -59.99 -16.05
N THR A 221 1.86 -60.11 -15.12
CA THR A 221 1.52 -59.08 -14.13
C THR A 221 2.70 -58.69 -13.24
N TRP A 222 3.54 -59.66 -12.85
CA TRP A 222 4.73 -59.41 -12.04
C TRP A 222 5.80 -58.63 -12.81
N TYR A 223 5.96 -58.89 -14.11
CA TYR A 223 6.88 -58.14 -14.96
C TYR A 223 6.44 -56.68 -15.14
N VAL A 224 5.14 -56.44 -15.37
CA VAL A 224 4.59 -55.07 -15.48
C VAL A 224 4.72 -54.32 -14.15
N PHE A 225 4.46 -55.00 -13.02
CA PHE A 225 4.65 -54.43 -11.70
C PHE A 225 6.13 -54.05 -11.45
N ALA A 226 7.08 -54.92 -11.80
CA ALA A 226 8.51 -54.63 -11.69
C ALA A 226 8.93 -53.42 -12.55
N LEU A 227 8.39 -53.30 -13.77
CA LEU A 227 8.62 -52.15 -14.65
C LEU A 227 8.12 -50.84 -14.03
N ILE A 228 6.91 -50.85 -13.45
CA ILE A 228 6.34 -49.70 -12.75
C ILE A 228 7.23 -49.28 -11.57
N CYS A 229 7.67 -50.23 -10.74
CA CYS A 229 8.58 -49.96 -9.63
C CYS A 229 9.92 -49.37 -10.11
N PHE A 230 10.45 -49.86 -11.23
CA PHE A 230 11.69 -49.34 -11.82
C PHE A 230 11.54 -47.89 -12.30
N ILE A 231 10.43 -47.55 -12.96
CA ILE A 231 10.14 -46.17 -13.40
C ILE A 231 10.01 -45.23 -12.19
N LEU A 232 9.34 -45.65 -11.12
CA LEU A 232 9.22 -44.85 -9.89
C LEU A 232 10.59 -44.62 -9.24
N LEU A 233 11.42 -45.66 -9.15
CA LEU A 233 12.73 -45.59 -8.50
C LEU A 233 13.70 -44.71 -9.30
N SER A 234 13.74 -44.86 -10.62
CA SER A 234 14.55 -44.01 -11.50
C SER A 234 14.14 -42.54 -11.42
N GLY A 235 12.84 -42.24 -11.41
CA GLY A 235 12.31 -40.88 -11.20
C GLY A 235 12.76 -40.27 -9.87
N LEU A 236 12.72 -41.05 -8.78
CA LEU A 236 13.12 -40.60 -7.44
C LEU A 236 14.63 -40.31 -7.35
N ILE A 237 15.47 -41.11 -8.00
CA ILE A 237 16.93 -40.91 -8.05
C ILE A 237 17.27 -39.61 -8.79
N VAL A 238 16.65 -39.37 -9.95
CA VAL A 238 16.86 -38.15 -10.74
C VAL A 238 16.44 -36.91 -9.95
N TYR A 239 15.28 -36.97 -9.29
CA TYR A 239 14.79 -35.89 -8.43
C TYR A 239 15.78 -35.55 -7.31
N ARG A 240 16.26 -36.56 -6.56
CA ARG A 240 17.24 -36.35 -5.48
C ARG A 240 18.54 -35.72 -5.97
N LYS A 241 19.04 -36.13 -7.14
CA LYS A 241 20.29 -35.61 -7.71
C LYS A 241 20.17 -34.14 -8.13
N LYS A 242 19.02 -33.70 -8.65
CA LYS A 242 18.80 -32.28 -9.00
C LYS A 242 18.71 -31.39 -7.76
N ARG A 243 17.92 -31.78 -6.75
CA ARG A 243 17.74 -30.99 -5.53
C ARG A 243 19.03 -30.78 -4.73
N LYS A 244 19.91 -31.80 -4.68
CA LYS A 244 21.21 -31.71 -4.01
C LYS A 244 22.12 -30.63 -4.63
N LYS A 245 22.09 -30.48 -5.97
CA LYS A 245 22.89 -29.48 -6.68
C LYS A 245 22.42 -28.04 -6.42
N GLU A 246 21.12 -27.82 -6.26
CA GLU A 246 20.57 -26.49 -5.93
C GLU A 246 21.00 -26.04 -4.53
N LEU A 247 20.92 -26.93 -3.53
CA LEU A 247 21.38 -26.65 -2.16
C LEU A 247 22.89 -26.34 -2.10
N GLU A 248 23.71 -27.13 -2.79
CA GLU A 248 25.16 -26.90 -2.87
C GLU A 248 25.54 -25.56 -3.55
N PHE A 249 24.66 -25.02 -4.39
CA PHE A 249 24.86 -23.73 -5.06
C PHE A 249 24.51 -22.54 -4.16
N GLU A 250 23.40 -22.62 -3.42
CA GLU A 250 22.99 -21.57 -2.46
C GLU A 250 24.00 -21.41 -1.31
N ASP A 251 24.49 -22.53 -0.74
CA ASP A 251 25.48 -22.52 0.34
C ASP A 251 26.81 -21.85 -0.08
N LYS A 252 27.18 -21.91 -1.37
CA LYS A 252 28.39 -21.25 -1.90
C LYS A 252 28.23 -19.74 -2.05
N ILE A 253 27.02 -19.25 -2.27
CA ILE A 253 26.73 -17.82 -2.40
C ILE A 253 26.70 -17.16 -1.02
N LEU A 254 26.14 -17.84 -0.02
CA LEU A 254 26.03 -17.32 1.36
C LEU A 254 27.37 -17.27 2.11
N ASN A 255 28.35 -18.11 1.72
CA ASN A 255 29.65 -18.22 2.39
C ASN A 255 30.79 -17.44 1.68
N LYS A 256 30.47 -16.54 0.75
CA LYS A 256 31.44 -15.72 0.01
C LYS A 256 31.19 -14.24 0.24
#